data_AF-A0A0Q2LPY1-F1
#
_entry.id   AF-A0A0Q2LPY1-F1
#
_cell.length_a   1.000
_cell.length_b   1.000
_cell.length_c   1.000
_cell.angle_alpha   90.00
_cell.angle_beta   90.00
_cell.angle_gamma   90.00
#
_symmetry.space_group_name_H-M   'P 1'
#
loop_
_entity.id
_entity.type
_entity.pdbx_description
1 polymer ?
#
loop_
_entity_poly.entity_id
_entity_poly.type
_entity_poly.pdbx_seq_one_letter_code
_entity_poly.pdbx_strand_id
1 'polypeptide(L)'
;MDMLPKMQVAPESLITASHDLAAIGSDLDFAHLRAAAPTTNIASAASDEVSTAIAGLFGSHAEEFQQVSAQAAAFHEQFTRNLAGGANAYASAEASNAAVLASAAPAADDNPWTFLVQLGALILTPPIFVALLGFASTLLATYWAAMLFSKIVLGNA
;
A
#
# COMPACT_ATOMS: atom_id res chain seq x y z
N MET A 1 -22.27 -10.29 -28.78
CA MET A 1 -22.41 -10.08 -27.31
C MET A 1 -21.01 -10.05 -26.71
N ASP A 2 -20.21 -9.07 -27.15
CA ASP A 2 -18.82 -8.93 -26.75
C ASP A 2 -18.65 -7.52 -26.16
N MET A 3 -17.79 -7.38 -25.15
CA MET A 3 -17.54 -6.16 -24.35
C MET A 3 -18.54 -5.82 -23.23
N LEU A 4 -18.75 -6.74 -22.29
CA LEU A 4 -18.79 -6.30 -20.89
C LEU A 4 -17.32 -6.17 -20.44
N PRO A 5 -16.87 -5.02 -19.94
CA PRO A 5 -15.50 -4.88 -19.43
C PRO A 5 -15.36 -5.84 -18.25
N LYS A 6 -14.59 -6.91 -18.44
CA LYS A 6 -14.24 -7.81 -17.35
C LYS A 6 -13.18 -7.10 -16.52
N MET A 7 -13.56 -6.69 -15.32
CA MET A 7 -12.58 -6.23 -14.33
C MET A 7 -11.74 -7.47 -13.94
N GLN A 8 -10.54 -7.56 -14.51
CA GLN A 8 -9.55 -8.55 -14.09
C GLN A 8 -8.49 -7.82 -13.27
N VAL A 9 -8.32 -8.25 -12.02
CA VAL A 9 -7.20 -7.84 -11.18
C VAL A 9 -6.09 -8.86 -11.39
N ALA A 10 -4.87 -8.39 -11.64
CA ALA A 10 -3.68 -9.20 -11.83
C ALA A 10 -2.75 -8.97 -10.63
N PRO A 11 -2.86 -9.78 -9.54
CA PRO A 11 -2.24 -9.48 -8.25
C PRO A 11 -0.71 -9.35 -8.32
N GLU A 12 -0.06 -10.19 -9.12
CA GLU A 12 1.39 -10.17 -9.35
C GLU A 12 1.87 -8.87 -10.01
N SER A 13 1.06 -8.32 -10.92
CA SER A 13 1.31 -7.01 -11.54
C SER A 13 1.20 -5.88 -10.52
N LEU A 14 0.24 -5.95 -9.59
CA LEU A 14 0.09 -4.96 -8.51
C LEU A 14 1.20 -5.06 -7.46
N ILE A 15 1.68 -6.26 -7.13
CA ILE A 15 2.84 -6.46 -6.25
C ILE A 15 4.08 -5.83 -6.88
N THR A 16 4.32 -6.09 -8.16
CA THR A 16 5.44 -5.49 -8.91
C THR A 16 5.33 -3.96 -8.91
N ALA A 17 4.16 -3.42 -9.25
CA ALA A 17 3.92 -1.99 -9.22
C ALA A 17 4.14 -1.38 -7.82
N SER A 18 3.79 -2.09 -6.74
CA SER A 18 4.05 -1.60 -5.38
C SER A 18 5.56 -1.53 -5.06
N HIS A 19 6.37 -2.45 -5.58
CA HIS A 19 7.82 -2.38 -5.46
C HIS A 19 8.41 -1.21 -6.25
N ASP A 20 7.93 -0.99 -7.48
CA ASP A 20 8.37 0.15 -8.31
C ASP A 20 8.01 1.47 -7.64
N LEU A 21 6.80 1.59 -7.08
CA LEU A 21 6.38 2.77 -6.32
C LEU A 21 7.23 2.98 -5.06
N ALA A 22 7.59 1.92 -4.34
CA ALA A 22 8.49 2.04 -3.20
C ALA A 22 9.87 2.57 -3.61
N ALA A 23 10.42 2.11 -4.74
CA ALA A 23 11.68 2.61 -5.28
C ALA A 23 11.59 4.09 -5.68
N ILE A 24 10.52 4.49 -6.39
CA ILE A 24 10.26 5.90 -6.72
C ILE A 24 10.18 6.77 -5.47
N GLY A 25 9.51 6.30 -4.41
CA GLY A 25 9.41 7.01 -3.14
C GLY A 25 10.77 7.24 -2.49
N SER A 26 11.65 6.22 -2.52
CA SER A 26 13.03 6.33 -2.04
C SER A 26 13.87 7.33 -2.83
N ASP A 27 13.77 7.31 -4.16
CA ASP A 27 14.49 8.24 -5.03
C ASP A 27 14.02 9.69 -4.82
N LEU A 28 12.71 9.88 -4.60
CA LEU A 28 12.11 11.17 -4.33
C LEU A 28 12.57 11.73 -2.97
N ASP A 29 12.60 10.91 -1.92
CA ASP A 29 13.12 11.32 -0.60
C ASP A 29 14.58 11.76 -0.68
N PHE A 30 15.42 10.98 -1.39
CA PHE A 30 16.80 11.35 -1.65
C PHE A 30 16.92 12.68 -2.40
N ALA A 31 16.08 12.92 -3.41
CA ALA A 31 16.05 14.17 -4.15
C ALA A 31 15.64 15.35 -3.26
N HIS A 32 14.62 15.19 -2.41
CA HIS A 32 14.17 16.22 -1.47
C HIS A 32 15.27 16.58 -0.46
N LEU A 33 15.95 15.58 0.10
CA LEU A 33 17.08 15.78 1.02
C LEU A 33 18.24 16.54 0.36
N ARG A 34 18.57 16.20 -0.90
CA ARG A 34 19.62 16.91 -1.65
C ARG A 34 19.23 18.34 -2.02
N ALA A 35 17.95 18.58 -2.28
CA ALA A 35 17.45 19.90 -2.62
C ALA A 35 17.29 20.81 -1.40
N ALA A 36 17.05 20.26 -0.20
CA ALA A 36 16.70 21.03 0.99
C ALA A 36 17.69 22.16 1.30
N ALA A 37 18.97 21.84 1.54
CA ALA A 37 19.97 22.85 1.89
C ALA A 37 20.19 23.93 0.80
N PRO A 38 20.38 23.59 -0.49
CA PRO A 38 20.61 24.61 -1.52
C PRO A 38 19.37 25.46 -1.85
N THR A 39 18.15 25.01 -1.56
CA THR A 39 16.94 25.81 -1.82
C THR A 39 16.50 26.65 -0.62
N THR A 40 16.81 26.24 0.62
CA THR A 40 16.48 27.04 1.81
C THR A 40 17.55 28.09 2.11
N ASN A 41 18.81 27.84 1.77
CA ASN A 41 19.93 28.74 2.05
C ASN A 41 20.35 29.57 0.81
N ILE A 42 19.39 30.22 0.16
CA ILE A 42 19.65 31.07 -1.00
C ILE A 42 20.34 32.35 -0.54
N ALA A 43 21.53 32.62 -1.11
CA ALA A 43 22.23 33.88 -0.87
C ALA A 43 21.56 35.04 -1.63
N SER A 44 21.59 36.25 -1.06
CA SER A 44 21.11 37.44 -1.76
C SER A 44 21.99 37.74 -2.98
N ALA A 45 21.38 38.13 -4.10
CA ALA A 45 22.11 38.45 -5.31
C ALA A 45 22.99 39.73 -5.16
N ALA A 46 22.56 40.64 -4.28
CA ALA A 46 23.27 41.85 -3.89
C ALA A 46 22.93 42.22 -2.43
N SER A 47 23.64 43.21 -1.87
CA SER A 47 23.47 43.68 -0.48
C SER A 47 22.25 44.57 -0.25
N ASP A 48 21.42 44.79 -1.27
CA ASP A 48 20.22 45.61 -1.12
C ASP A 48 19.08 44.86 -0.43
N GLU A 49 18.16 45.62 0.15
CA GLU A 49 17.02 45.10 0.90
C GLU A 49 16.08 44.27 0.03
N VAL A 50 15.95 44.60 -1.27
CA VAL A 50 15.06 43.87 -2.20
C VAL A 50 15.65 42.49 -2.52
N SER A 51 16.93 42.41 -2.85
CA SER A 51 17.64 41.13 -3.06
C SER A 51 17.60 40.25 -1.81
N THR A 52 17.77 40.85 -0.63
CA THR A 52 17.68 40.13 0.65
C THR A 52 16.27 39.61 0.90
N ALA A 53 15.24 40.43 0.66
CA ALA A 53 13.84 40.04 0.83
C ALA A 53 13.43 38.94 -0.16
N ILE A 54 13.88 39.00 -1.42
CA ILE A 54 13.60 37.97 -2.43
C ILE A 54 14.27 36.64 -2.05
N ALA A 55 15.54 36.66 -1.60
CA ALA A 55 16.20 35.45 -1.12
C ALA A 55 15.46 34.83 0.08
N GLY A 56 15.00 35.67 1.03
CA GLY A 56 14.19 35.25 2.16
C GLY A 56 12.84 34.64 1.74
N LEU A 57 12.15 35.23 0.76
CA LEU A 57 10.89 34.70 0.22
C LEU A 57 11.08 33.29 -0.35
N PHE A 58 12.10 33.08 -1.18
CA PHE A 58 12.36 31.76 -1.76
C PHE A 58 12.81 30.74 -0.71
N GLY A 59 13.61 31.14 0.28
CA GLY A 59 13.99 30.28 1.39
C GLY A 59 12.78 29.80 2.20
N SER A 60 11.89 30.73 2.58
CA SER A 60 10.63 30.41 3.27
C SER A 60 9.73 29.49 2.44
N HIS A 61 9.60 29.75 1.14
CA HIS A 61 8.82 28.89 0.25
C HIS A 61 9.43 27.48 0.14
N ALA A 62 10.75 27.38 0.11
CA ALA A 62 11.44 26.09 0.11
C ALA A 62 11.21 25.32 1.42
N GLU A 63 11.19 25.98 2.58
CA GLU A 63 10.86 25.35 3.86
C GLU A 63 9.43 24.78 3.87
N GLU A 64 8.45 25.55 3.40
CA GLU A 64 7.06 25.09 3.24
C GLU A 64 6.97 23.90 2.27
N PHE A 65 7.68 23.98 1.14
CA PHE A 65 7.74 22.88 0.17
C PHE A 65 8.29 21.60 0.79
N GLN A 66 9.34 21.68 1.63
CA GLN A 66 9.91 20.51 2.31
C GLN A 66 8.91 19.92 3.32
N GLN A 67 8.17 20.75 4.05
CA GLN A 67 7.13 20.28 4.98
C GLN A 67 6.00 19.54 4.25
N VAL A 68 5.52 20.06 3.13
CA VAL A 68 4.48 19.41 2.32
C VAL A 68 5.03 18.13 1.66
N SER A 69 6.28 18.15 1.21
CA SER A 69 6.94 16.97 0.62
C SER A 69 7.04 15.82 1.63
N ALA A 70 7.33 16.11 2.91
CA ALA A 70 7.31 15.10 3.96
C ALA A 70 5.92 14.48 4.18
N GLN A 71 4.85 15.29 4.10
CA GLN A 71 3.47 14.78 4.18
C GLN A 71 3.12 13.91 2.98
N ALA A 72 3.54 14.31 1.77
CA ALA A 72 3.36 13.54 0.55
C ALA A 72 4.12 12.19 0.61
N ALA A 73 5.34 12.18 1.16
CA ALA A 73 6.12 10.95 1.36
C ALA A 73 5.40 9.96 2.30
N ALA A 74 4.86 10.45 3.42
CA ALA A 74 4.10 9.63 4.35
C ALA A 74 2.83 9.04 3.71
N PHE A 75 2.11 9.84 2.92
CA PHE A 75 0.97 9.37 2.14
C PHE A 75 1.37 8.30 1.13
N HIS A 76 2.45 8.52 0.37
CA HIS A 76 2.96 7.60 -0.64
C HIS A 76 3.35 6.25 -0.03
N GLU A 77 4.00 6.25 1.14
CA GLU A 77 4.33 5.03 1.88
C GLU A 77 3.06 4.26 2.30
N GLN A 78 2.04 4.96 2.80
CA GLN A 78 0.78 4.32 3.18
C GLN A 78 0.03 3.77 1.96
N PHE A 79 -0.01 4.53 0.87
CA PHE A 79 -0.60 4.09 -0.40
C PHE A 79 0.08 2.82 -0.92
N THR A 80 1.40 2.81 -0.98
CA THR A 80 2.20 1.68 -1.48
C THR A 80 2.00 0.43 -0.62
N ARG A 81 1.98 0.58 0.72
CA ARG A 81 1.68 -0.52 1.65
C ARG A 81 0.27 -1.08 1.46
N ASN A 82 -0.73 -0.21 1.32
CA ASN A 82 -2.11 -0.63 1.10
C ASN A 82 -2.28 -1.34 -0.24
N LEU A 83 -1.59 -0.88 -1.29
CA LEU A 83 -1.60 -1.52 -2.60
C LEU A 83 -1.03 -2.95 -2.54
N ALA A 84 0.13 -3.12 -1.91
CA ALA A 84 0.74 -4.43 -1.70
C ALA A 84 -0.15 -5.36 -0.85
N GLY A 85 -0.75 -4.82 0.22
CA GLY A 85 -1.68 -5.55 1.07
C GLY A 85 -2.93 -6.01 0.31
N GLY A 86 -3.53 -5.13 -0.51
CA GLY A 86 -4.68 -5.46 -1.35
C GLY A 86 -4.35 -6.51 -2.41
N ALA A 87 -3.20 -6.39 -3.07
CA ALA A 87 -2.74 -7.38 -4.05
C ALA A 87 -2.56 -8.76 -3.42
N ASN A 88 -1.91 -8.84 -2.25
CA ASN A 88 -1.77 -10.10 -1.51
C ASN A 88 -3.12 -10.70 -1.08
N ALA A 89 -4.10 -9.87 -0.72
CA ALA A 89 -5.44 -10.34 -0.39
C ALA A 89 -6.13 -10.99 -1.62
N TYR A 90 -6.02 -10.39 -2.81
CA TYR A 90 -6.53 -10.98 -4.04
C TYR A 90 -5.80 -12.29 -4.40
N ALA A 91 -4.46 -12.31 -4.32
CA ALA A 91 -3.67 -13.52 -4.58
C ALA A 91 -4.04 -14.66 -3.61
N SER A 92 -4.22 -14.35 -2.32
CA SER A 92 -4.64 -15.34 -1.32
C SER A 92 -6.04 -15.86 -1.58
N ALA A 93 -6.97 -15.00 -2.03
CA ALA A 93 -8.32 -15.42 -2.37
C ALA A 93 -8.32 -16.37 -3.58
N GLU A 94 -7.53 -16.06 -4.62
CA GLU A 94 -7.37 -16.91 -5.79
C GLU A 94 -6.76 -18.27 -5.43
N ALA A 95 -5.67 -18.29 -4.64
CA ALA A 95 -5.04 -19.53 -4.18
C ALA A 95 -6.00 -20.39 -3.34
N SER A 96 -6.78 -19.77 -2.45
CA SER A 96 -7.79 -20.47 -1.65
C SER A 96 -8.86 -21.08 -2.55
N ASN A 97 -9.39 -20.32 -3.52
CA ASN A 97 -10.42 -20.81 -4.44
C ASN A 97 -9.88 -21.96 -5.33
N ALA A 98 -8.63 -21.88 -5.77
CA ALA A 98 -7.97 -22.93 -6.53
C ALA A 98 -7.77 -24.21 -5.69
N ALA A 99 -7.33 -24.08 -4.42
CA ALA A 99 -7.16 -25.22 -3.52
C ALA A 99 -8.50 -25.92 -3.22
N VAL A 100 -9.56 -25.13 -3.02
CA VAL A 100 -10.93 -25.62 -2.90
C VAL A 100 -11.33 -26.45 -4.13
N LEU A 101 -11.15 -25.89 -5.33
CA LEU A 101 -11.55 -26.56 -6.58
C LEU A 101 -10.74 -27.83 -6.83
N ALA A 102 -9.45 -27.82 -6.49
CA ALA A 102 -8.59 -29.00 -6.58
C ALA A 102 -9.02 -30.10 -5.59
N SER A 103 -9.44 -29.73 -4.37
CA SER A 103 -9.94 -30.69 -3.36
C SER A 103 -11.32 -31.27 -3.68
N ALA A 104 -12.09 -30.58 -4.52
CA ALA A 104 -13.40 -31.02 -4.99
C ALA A 104 -13.34 -31.79 -6.32
N ALA A 105 -12.16 -31.92 -6.96
CA ALA A 105 -12.04 -32.68 -8.19
C ALA A 105 -12.40 -34.16 -7.94
N PRO A 106 -13.35 -34.74 -8.70
CA PRO A 106 -13.76 -36.12 -8.49
C PRO A 106 -12.57 -37.06 -8.75
N ALA A 107 -12.40 -38.11 -7.92
CA ALA A 107 -11.58 -39.24 -8.35
C ALA A 107 -12.22 -39.84 -9.62
N ALA A 108 -11.43 -40.47 -10.49
CA ALA A 108 -11.89 -40.96 -11.80
C ALA A 108 -13.05 -42.00 -11.75
N ASP A 109 -13.46 -42.37 -10.54
CA ASP A 109 -14.35 -43.46 -10.17
C ASP A 109 -15.58 -42.96 -9.36
N ASP A 110 -15.64 -41.66 -9.03
CA ASP A 110 -16.60 -41.12 -8.05
C ASP A 110 -17.97 -40.78 -8.64
N ASN A 111 -19.01 -40.90 -7.80
CA ASN A 111 -20.37 -40.62 -8.22
C ASN A 111 -20.58 -39.10 -8.43
N PRO A 112 -21.33 -38.68 -9.46
CA PRO A 112 -21.50 -37.26 -9.79
C PRO A 112 -22.32 -36.49 -8.74
N TRP A 113 -23.08 -37.18 -7.88
CA TRP A 113 -23.85 -36.57 -6.81
C TRP A 113 -22.98 -36.19 -5.59
N THR A 114 -21.92 -36.95 -5.29
CA THR A 114 -20.98 -36.63 -4.20
C THR A 114 -20.16 -35.40 -4.54
N PHE A 115 -19.81 -35.19 -5.81
CA PHE A 115 -19.21 -33.95 -6.28
C PHE A 115 -20.08 -32.72 -5.97
N LEU A 116 -21.39 -32.77 -6.27
CA LEU A 116 -22.32 -31.67 -6.01
C LEU A 116 -22.53 -31.42 -4.51
N VAL A 117 -22.56 -32.48 -3.70
CA VAL A 117 -22.66 -32.37 -2.23
C VAL A 117 -21.38 -31.77 -1.64
N GLN A 118 -20.20 -32.17 -2.13
CA GLN A 118 -18.91 -31.65 -1.69
C GLN A 118 -18.75 -30.15 -2.03
N LEU A 119 -19.17 -29.75 -3.24
CA LEU A 119 -19.25 -28.34 -3.64
C LEU A 119 -20.24 -27.55 -2.76
N GLY A 120 -21.39 -28.13 -2.43
CA GLY A 120 -22.38 -27.50 -1.55
C GLY A 120 -21.87 -27.27 -0.12
N ALA A 121 -21.12 -28.22 0.44
CA ALA A 121 -20.51 -28.09 1.77
C ALA A 121 -19.44 -26.98 1.82
N LEU A 122 -18.73 -26.76 0.72
CA LEU A 122 -17.72 -25.71 0.55
C LEU A 122 -18.27 -24.28 0.48
N ILE A 123 -19.54 -24.12 0.09
CA ILE A 123 -20.25 -22.84 0.11
C ILE A 123 -20.70 -22.47 1.55
N LEU A 124 -20.87 -23.47 2.41
CA LEU A 124 -21.40 -23.32 3.78
C LEU A 124 -20.32 -23.06 4.84
N THR A 125 -19.08 -23.52 4.63
CA THR A 125 -17.91 -23.12 5.43
C THR A 125 -17.09 -22.12 4.62
N PRO A 126 -17.13 -20.79 4.87
CA PRO A 126 -16.48 -19.86 3.96
C PRO A 126 -14.96 -19.79 4.23
N PRO A 127 -14.09 -20.34 3.35
CA PRO A 127 -12.65 -20.12 3.45
C PRO A 127 -12.28 -18.64 3.26
N ILE A 128 -13.13 -17.87 2.56
CA ILE A 128 -13.03 -16.40 2.45
C ILE A 128 -13.16 -15.74 3.82
N PHE A 129 -14.01 -16.23 4.72
CA PHE A 129 -14.13 -15.69 6.08
C PHE A 129 -12.86 -15.96 6.88
N VAL A 130 -12.24 -17.14 6.76
CA VAL A 130 -11.00 -17.49 7.48
C VAL A 130 -9.80 -16.71 6.93
N ALA A 131 -9.69 -16.56 5.60
CA ALA A 131 -8.63 -15.78 4.96
C ALA A 131 -8.77 -14.28 5.22
N LEU A 132 -9.98 -13.72 5.12
CA LEU A 132 -10.25 -12.32 5.48
C LEU A 132 -10.14 -12.07 6.99
N LEU A 133 -10.54 -13.00 7.87
CA LEU A 133 -10.29 -12.87 9.31
C LEU A 133 -8.80 -12.88 9.61
N GLY A 134 -8.05 -13.79 8.97
CA GLY A 134 -6.60 -13.89 9.15
C GLY A 134 -5.90 -12.58 8.78
N PHE A 135 -6.24 -12.02 7.62
CA PHE A 135 -5.72 -10.74 7.15
C PHE A 135 -6.20 -9.54 7.98
N ALA A 136 -7.49 -9.48 8.33
CA ALA A 136 -8.02 -8.45 9.21
C ALA A 136 -7.37 -8.51 10.60
N SER A 137 -7.03 -9.72 11.10
CA SER A 137 -6.33 -9.90 12.37
C SER A 137 -4.90 -9.38 12.33
N THR A 138 -4.15 -9.58 11.23
CA THR A 138 -2.79 -9.08 11.09
C THR A 138 -2.76 -7.56 10.87
N LEU A 139 -3.70 -7.01 10.11
CA LEU A 139 -3.88 -5.56 9.99
C LEU A 139 -4.25 -4.91 11.33
N LEU A 140 -5.17 -5.52 12.07
CA LEU A 140 -5.55 -5.02 13.40
C LEU A 140 -4.38 -5.13 14.38
N ALA A 141 -3.65 -6.24 14.40
CA ALA A 141 -2.48 -6.42 15.27
C ALA A 141 -1.36 -5.42 14.98
N THR A 142 -1.06 -5.16 13.70
CA THR A 142 -0.04 -4.17 13.31
C THR A 142 -0.48 -2.74 13.63
N TYR A 143 -1.76 -2.42 13.41
CA TYR A 143 -2.35 -1.14 13.79
C TYR A 143 -2.25 -0.88 15.31
N TRP A 144 -2.63 -1.85 16.14
CA TRP A 144 -2.52 -1.74 17.59
C TRP A 144 -1.06 -1.67 18.06
N ALA A 145 -0.15 -2.42 17.44
CA ALA A 145 1.28 -2.34 17.77
C ALA A 145 1.86 -0.95 17.48
N ALA A 146 1.52 -0.34 16.35
CA ALA A 146 1.93 1.02 16.00
C ALA A 146 1.34 2.06 16.96
N MET A 147 0.06 1.93 17.34
CA MET A 147 -0.58 2.87 18.27
C MET A 147 -0.04 2.74 19.69
N LEU A 148 0.22 1.52 20.16
CA LEU A 148 0.81 1.25 21.47
C LEU A 148 2.23 1.81 21.56
N PHE A 149 3.05 1.57 20.52
CA PHE A 149 4.39 2.12 20.44
C PHE A 149 4.37 3.66 20.48
N SER A 150 3.46 4.28 19.73
CA SER A 150 3.26 5.74 19.77
C SER A 150 2.89 6.23 21.17
N LYS A 151 1.95 5.57 21.86
CA LYS A 151 1.57 5.97 23.23
C LYS A 151 2.70 5.81 24.26
N ILE A 152 3.54 4.79 24.14
CA ILE A 152 4.62 4.49 25.09
C ILE A 152 5.85 5.37 24.84
N VAL A 153 6.22 5.58 23.58
CA VAL A 153 7.46 6.27 23.20
C VAL A 153 7.26 7.77 23.03
N LEU A 154 6.11 8.19 22.50
CA LEU A 154 5.84 9.60 22.17
C LEU A 154 5.00 10.32 23.23
N GLY A 155 4.50 9.63 24.26
CA GLY A 155 3.86 10.25 25.42
C GLY A 155 2.77 11.27 25.07
N ASN A 156 1.64 10.79 24.54
CA ASN A 156 0.36 11.48 24.39
C ASN A 156 0.41 13.04 24.38
N ALA A 157 0.70 13.62 23.23
CA ALA A 157 0.25 14.98 22.90
C ALA A 157 -1.27 15.00 22.66
#